data_AF-A0A7S0Y4X7-F1
#
_entry.id   AF-A0A7S0Y4X7-F1
#
_cell.length_a   1.000
_cell.length_b   1.000
_cell.length_c   1.000
_cell.angle_alpha   90.00
_cell.angle_beta   90.00
_cell.angle_gamma   90.00
#
_symmetry.space_group_name_H-M   'P 1'
#
loop_
_entity.id
_entity.type
_entity.pdbx_description
1 polymer ?
#
loop_
_entity_poly.entity_id
_entity_poly.type
_entity_poly.pdbx_seq_one_letter_code
_entity_poly.pdbx_strand_id
1 'polypeptide(L)'
;GNQIFFNGVCSAEEVLFCRRTMTVLLGAREVEVGDRVQTLAEGHKATVRYVGNVEGANPPEGWVGVEWDAEGRGKHDGEAKGTRYFTCPAGKGSFVRPDAMLAPSVSFQEALVEKYASKEAASAEVSMPFRASGGKKQAINVEFVGNEKEVKRMAKTDQLEVVTLLGLRIATAEQEEGWIKKNATAISSLELDDNLLKDWQAVSDIAAQLPALAVLSLSGNRLHPLTVAPSPSISSAFPALKQLVLNATGVTFAHLELLKGALPMLEDLHMASNNITSLDTSPSAPGAPISGWPSLRGLDLSDNALSTWEGDIDRLGSAFPGLQRLVLNGNKLSSLAFGG
;
A
#
# COMPACT_ATOMS: atom_id res chain seq x y z
N GLY A 1 -27.02 -48.02 37.88
CA GLY A 1 -27.19 -46.74 38.60
C GLY A 1 -26.46 -45.67 37.82
N ASN A 2 -27.25 -44.75 37.26
CA ASN A 2 -26.99 -43.54 36.46
C ASN A 2 -25.56 -43.07 36.12
N GLN A 3 -25.38 -42.90 34.80
CA GLN A 3 -24.52 -41.91 34.14
C GLN A 3 -24.95 -40.47 34.49
N ILE A 4 -24.00 -39.53 34.56
CA ILE A 4 -24.23 -38.12 34.19
C ILE A 4 -23.02 -37.65 33.37
N PHE A 5 -23.25 -37.51 32.05
CA PHE A 5 -22.41 -36.78 31.11
C PHE A 5 -22.74 -35.29 31.23
N PHE A 6 -21.73 -34.41 31.39
CA PHE A 6 -21.91 -32.99 31.11
C PHE A 6 -21.80 -32.76 29.60
N ASN A 7 -22.93 -32.95 28.90
CA ASN A 7 -23.15 -32.36 27.59
C ASN A 7 -23.56 -30.91 27.77
N GLY A 8 -22.58 -30.00 27.79
CA GLY A 8 -22.82 -28.57 27.62
C GLY A 8 -22.72 -28.23 26.14
N VAL A 9 -23.81 -28.40 25.40
CA VAL A 9 -23.95 -27.79 24.08
C VAL A 9 -24.09 -26.29 24.33
N CYS A 10 -23.03 -25.53 24.05
CA CYS A 10 -23.12 -24.08 24.00
C CYS A 10 -24.09 -23.73 22.86
N SER A 11 -25.16 -22.99 23.16
CA SER A 11 -26.16 -22.67 22.15
C SER A 11 -25.56 -21.74 21.09
N ALA A 12 -26.03 -21.85 19.84
CA ALA A 12 -25.59 -20.95 18.77
C ALA A 12 -25.85 -19.47 19.10
N GLU A 13 -26.80 -19.17 20.00
CA GLU A 13 -27.08 -17.83 20.51
C GLU A 13 -26.06 -17.34 21.56
N GLU A 14 -25.48 -18.21 22.39
CA GLU A 14 -24.42 -17.83 23.34
C GLU A 14 -23.06 -17.63 22.65
N VAL A 15 -22.78 -18.36 21.58
CA VAL A 15 -21.63 -18.09 20.70
C VAL A 15 -21.84 -16.80 19.89
N LEU A 16 -23.08 -16.46 19.54
CA LEU A 16 -23.43 -15.17 18.93
C LEU A 16 -23.31 -13.99 19.91
N PHE A 17 -23.60 -14.20 21.19
CA PHE A 17 -23.52 -13.15 22.22
C PHE A 17 -22.07 -12.76 22.55
N CYS A 18 -21.11 -13.68 22.40
CA CYS A 18 -19.67 -13.43 22.60
C CYS A 18 -18.94 -12.76 21.41
N ARG A 19 -19.63 -12.48 20.29
CA ARG A 19 -19.05 -11.83 19.09
C ARG A 19 -19.97 -10.79 18.46
N ARG A 20 -20.54 -9.89 19.26
CA ARG A 20 -20.88 -8.56 18.70
C ARG A 20 -19.57 -7.81 18.49
N THR A 21 -18.89 -8.09 17.37
CA THR A 21 -17.92 -7.15 16.81
C THR A 21 -18.66 -5.84 16.64
N MET A 22 -18.32 -4.83 17.45
CA MET A 22 -18.87 -3.49 17.26
C MET A 22 -18.26 -2.94 15.99
N THR A 23 -19.03 -3.00 14.91
CA THR A 23 -18.68 -2.43 13.62
C THR A 23 -18.56 -0.91 13.78
N VAL A 24 -17.37 -0.40 13.47
CA VAL A 24 -17.11 1.04 13.41
C VAL A 24 -16.96 1.41 11.94
N LEU A 25 -17.82 2.29 11.46
CA LEU A 25 -17.79 2.75 10.08
C LEU A 25 -16.95 4.03 9.96
N LEU A 26 -16.32 4.20 8.81
CA LEU A 26 -15.72 5.45 8.36
C LEU A 26 -16.17 5.69 6.92
N GLY A 27 -17.15 6.59 6.76
CA GLY A 27 -17.87 6.71 5.49
C GLY A 27 -18.70 5.45 5.23
N ALA A 28 -18.53 4.83 4.06
CA ALA A 28 -19.28 3.63 3.65
C ALA A 28 -18.59 2.30 4.03
N ARG A 29 -17.44 2.34 4.72
CA ARG A 29 -16.59 1.17 4.96
C ARG A 29 -16.44 0.88 6.46
N GLU A 30 -16.44 -0.40 6.82
CA GLU A 30 -16.06 -0.88 8.14
C GLU A 30 -14.54 -0.77 8.35
N VAL A 31 -14.15 -0.19 9.48
CA VAL A 31 -12.76 -0.05 9.89
C VAL A 31 -12.30 -1.34 10.55
N GLU A 32 -11.25 -1.94 10.01
CA GLU A 32 -10.68 -3.18 10.53
C GLU A 32 -9.30 -2.97 11.15
N VAL A 33 -8.93 -3.87 12.07
CA VAL A 33 -7.55 -3.91 12.57
C VAL A 33 -6.60 -4.19 11.40
N GLY A 34 -5.55 -3.38 11.32
CA GLY A 34 -4.59 -3.40 10.22
C GLY A 34 -4.92 -2.44 9.07
N ASP A 35 -6.09 -1.81 9.05
CA ASP A 35 -6.37 -0.78 8.07
C ASP A 35 -5.43 0.42 8.21
N ARG A 36 -5.13 1.04 7.06
CA ARG A 36 -4.39 2.28 6.98
C ARG A 36 -5.39 3.43 6.93
N VAL A 37 -5.20 4.41 7.81
CA VAL A 37 -6.10 5.55 7.96
C VAL A 37 -5.31 6.85 7.91
N GLN A 38 -6.00 7.93 7.55
CA GLN A 38 -5.43 9.27 7.51
C GLN A 38 -6.34 10.25 8.24
N THR A 39 -5.76 11.25 8.93
CA THR A 39 -6.57 12.29 9.59
C THR A 39 -7.16 13.26 8.58
N LEU A 40 -8.39 13.73 8.83
CA LEU A 40 -9.09 14.68 7.98
C LEU A 40 -8.41 16.05 7.86
N ALA A 41 -7.89 16.58 8.97
CA ALA A 41 -7.39 17.96 9.02
C ALA A 41 -5.97 18.14 8.47
N GLU A 42 -5.04 17.28 8.89
CA GLU A 42 -3.59 17.47 8.66
C GLU A 42 -2.96 16.35 7.83
N GLY A 43 -3.75 15.36 7.44
CA GLY A 43 -3.28 14.28 6.58
C GLY A 43 -2.29 13.29 7.22
N HIS A 44 -2.19 13.22 8.55
CA HIS A 44 -1.33 12.24 9.23
C HIS A 44 -1.84 10.82 9.05
N LYS A 45 -0.93 9.91 8.70
CA LYS A 45 -1.23 8.49 8.48
C LYS A 45 -0.99 7.64 9.73
N ALA A 46 -1.77 6.58 9.87
CA ALA A 46 -1.67 5.62 10.95
C ALA A 46 -2.15 4.22 10.54
N THR A 47 -1.76 3.21 11.33
CA THR A 47 -2.30 1.85 11.26
C THR A 47 -3.32 1.65 12.38
N VAL A 48 -4.47 1.08 12.06
CA VAL A 48 -5.46 0.65 13.06
C VAL A 48 -4.92 -0.57 13.83
N ARG A 49 -4.89 -0.47 15.16
CA ARG A 49 -4.44 -1.52 16.07
C ARG A 49 -5.55 -2.08 16.95
N TYR A 50 -6.65 -1.35 17.10
CA TYR A 50 -7.79 -1.77 17.92
C TYR A 50 -9.08 -1.15 17.39
N VAL A 51 -10.19 -1.88 17.43
CA VAL A 51 -11.53 -1.39 17.14
C VAL A 51 -12.45 -1.92 18.24
N GLY A 52 -13.12 -1.03 18.96
CA GLY A 52 -14.04 -1.45 20.03
C GLY A 52 -14.22 -0.44 21.15
N ASN A 53 -14.46 -0.95 22.35
CA ASN A 53 -14.82 -0.17 23.52
C ASN A 53 -13.58 0.18 24.35
N VAL A 54 -13.56 1.40 24.89
CA VAL A 54 -12.48 1.84 25.78
C VAL A 54 -13.08 2.15 27.14
N GLU A 55 -12.53 1.50 28.17
CA GLU A 55 -13.04 1.57 29.53
C GLU A 55 -12.87 2.99 30.09
N GLY A 56 -13.95 3.51 30.66
CA GLY A 56 -13.99 4.87 31.17
C GLY A 56 -13.88 5.96 30.08
N ALA A 57 -14.01 5.62 28.80
CA ALA A 57 -14.23 6.61 27.75
C ALA A 57 -15.72 6.99 27.67
N ASN A 58 -16.00 8.21 27.19
CA ASN A 58 -17.36 8.68 26.97
C ASN A 58 -17.51 9.24 25.54
N PRO A 59 -18.32 8.61 24.66
CA PRO A 59 -19.00 7.32 24.86
C PRO A 59 -18.01 6.15 25.07
N PRO A 60 -18.43 5.01 25.65
CA PRO A 60 -17.55 3.86 25.85
C PRO A 60 -17.27 3.05 24.57
N GLU A 61 -18.20 3.01 23.62
CA GLU A 61 -18.12 2.28 22.35
C GLU A 61 -17.63 3.14 21.18
N GLY A 62 -17.19 2.52 20.08
CA GLY A 62 -16.90 3.19 18.82
C GLY A 62 -15.55 3.90 18.76
N TRP A 63 -14.55 3.34 19.45
CA TRP A 63 -13.18 3.84 19.42
C TRP A 63 -12.33 3.03 18.46
N VAL A 64 -11.40 3.73 17.83
CA VAL A 64 -10.34 3.11 17.03
C VAL A 64 -9.00 3.46 17.67
N GLY A 65 -8.28 2.44 18.11
CA GLY A 65 -6.89 2.57 18.53
C GLY A 65 -5.99 2.59 17.31
N VAL A 66 -5.17 3.62 17.17
CA VAL A 66 -4.28 3.82 16.03
C VAL A 66 -2.83 3.96 16.49
N GLU A 67 -1.91 3.45 15.66
CA GLU A 67 -0.47 3.71 15.75
C GLU A 67 -0.08 4.69 14.65
N TRP A 68 0.35 5.90 15.03
CA TRP A 68 0.83 6.91 14.10
C TRP A 68 2.15 6.51 13.45
N ASP A 69 2.32 6.82 12.17
CA ASP A 69 3.61 6.64 11.51
C ASP A 69 4.66 7.59 12.08
N ALA A 70 4.26 8.87 12.21
CA ALA A 70 5.09 9.93 12.77
C ALA A 70 5.31 9.75 14.28
N GLU A 71 6.55 9.93 14.71
CA GLU A 71 6.93 9.92 16.12
C GLU A 71 6.34 11.11 16.88
N GLY A 72 6.03 10.90 18.17
CA GLY A 72 5.57 11.94 19.07
C GLY A 72 4.13 12.42 18.89
N ARG A 73 3.41 11.93 17.85
CA ARG A 73 2.00 12.29 17.63
C ARG A 73 1.03 11.58 18.59
N GLY A 74 1.40 10.38 19.03
CA GLY A 74 0.60 9.59 19.95
C GLY A 74 0.68 10.08 21.39
N LYS A 75 -0.21 9.55 22.21
CA LYS A 75 -0.34 9.87 23.64
C LYS A 75 0.11 8.73 24.55
N HIS A 76 0.06 7.50 24.05
CA HIS A 76 0.32 6.29 24.82
C HIS A 76 0.96 5.22 23.93
N ASP A 77 1.23 4.04 24.49
CA ASP A 77 1.75 2.84 23.82
C ASP A 77 0.64 1.82 23.48
N GLY A 78 -0.61 2.15 23.79
CA GLY A 78 -1.80 1.31 23.56
C GLY A 78 -2.54 0.90 24.84
N GLU A 79 -2.03 1.34 25.99
CA GLU A 79 -2.72 1.28 27.27
C GLU A 79 -3.57 2.54 27.56
N ALA A 80 -4.77 2.35 28.12
CA ALA A 80 -5.59 3.43 28.65
C ALA A 80 -6.16 3.03 30.02
N LYS A 81 -5.96 3.90 31.01
CA LYS A 81 -6.47 3.73 32.39
C LYS A 81 -6.13 2.38 33.04
N GLY A 82 -4.94 1.83 32.74
CA GLY A 82 -4.47 0.55 33.28
C GLY A 82 -4.92 -0.69 32.49
N THR A 83 -5.71 -0.51 31.43
CA THR A 83 -6.13 -1.61 30.54
C THR A 83 -5.38 -1.50 29.21
N ARG A 84 -4.75 -2.60 28.79
CA ARG A 84 -4.01 -2.70 27.52
C ARG A 84 -4.91 -3.19 26.40
N TYR A 85 -5.07 -2.38 25.36
CA TYR A 85 -5.90 -2.70 24.20
C TYR A 85 -5.08 -3.14 22.99
N PHE A 86 -3.90 -2.53 22.84
CA PHE A 86 -2.93 -2.88 21.82
C PHE A 86 -1.51 -2.51 22.29
N THR A 87 -0.51 -2.85 21.49
CA THR A 87 0.89 -2.51 21.77
C THR A 87 1.49 -1.80 20.56
N CYS A 88 2.16 -0.68 20.82
CA CYS A 88 2.95 0.07 19.86
C CYS A 88 4.06 0.85 20.61
N PRO A 89 5.03 1.47 19.92
CA PRO A 89 6.03 2.30 20.60
C PRO A 89 5.41 3.42 21.43
N ALA A 90 6.04 3.75 22.56
CA ALA A 90 5.58 4.81 23.45
C ALA A 90 5.43 6.14 22.70
N GLY A 91 4.30 6.81 22.88
CA GLY A 91 4.01 8.07 22.19
C GLY A 91 3.62 7.91 20.72
N LYS A 92 3.31 6.70 20.23
CA LYS A 92 2.72 6.48 18.89
C LYS A 92 1.25 6.07 18.92
N GLY A 93 0.72 5.61 20.05
CA GLY A 93 -0.65 5.16 20.20
C GLY A 93 -1.64 6.30 20.45
N SER A 94 -2.85 6.21 19.90
CA SER A 94 -3.99 7.07 20.26
C SER A 94 -5.31 6.33 20.12
N PHE A 95 -6.29 6.64 20.96
CA PHE A 95 -7.69 6.30 20.68
C PHE A 95 -8.38 7.49 20.02
N VAL A 96 -9.02 7.23 18.89
CA VAL A 96 -9.68 8.26 18.06
C VAL A 96 -11.12 7.88 17.79
N ARG A 97 -11.92 8.91 17.51
CA ARG A 97 -13.28 8.77 16.96
C ARG A 97 -13.19 8.89 15.45
N PRO A 98 -13.49 7.82 14.68
CA PRO A 98 -13.29 7.84 13.23
C PRO A 98 -13.99 9.00 12.53
N ASP A 99 -15.30 9.17 12.75
CA ASP A 99 -16.09 10.22 12.08
C ASP A 99 -15.62 11.65 12.38
N ALA A 100 -15.00 11.86 13.54
CA ALA A 100 -14.53 13.18 13.97
C ALA A 100 -13.10 13.48 13.49
N MET A 101 -12.30 12.46 13.19
CA MET A 101 -10.84 12.63 13.06
C MET A 101 -10.24 12.02 11.80
N LEU A 102 -10.84 10.99 11.24
CA LEU A 102 -10.31 10.25 10.09
C LEU A 102 -11.01 10.66 8.79
N ALA A 103 -10.26 10.67 7.70
CA ALA A 103 -10.79 10.86 6.36
C ALA A 103 -11.20 9.51 5.76
N PRO A 104 -12.36 9.40 5.08
CA PRO A 104 -12.70 8.21 4.32
C PRO A 104 -11.65 7.91 3.25
N SER A 105 -11.30 6.62 3.12
CA SER A 105 -10.50 6.10 2.02
C SER A 105 -11.33 5.98 0.75
N VAL A 106 -10.67 5.89 -0.40
CA VAL A 106 -11.30 5.66 -1.71
C VAL A 106 -10.74 4.41 -2.37
N SER A 107 -11.45 3.91 -3.38
CA SER A 107 -10.94 2.89 -4.29
C SER A 107 -10.03 3.49 -5.37
N PHE A 108 -9.18 2.66 -5.98
CA PHE A 108 -8.39 3.05 -7.15
C PHE A 108 -9.30 3.49 -8.31
N GLN A 109 -10.40 2.75 -8.53
CA GLN A 109 -11.44 3.11 -9.49
C GLN A 109 -11.94 4.57 -9.30
N GLU A 110 -12.37 4.92 -8.09
CA GLU A 110 -12.87 6.26 -7.79
C GLU A 110 -11.81 7.33 -8.02
N ALA A 111 -10.59 7.10 -7.50
CA ALA A 111 -9.49 8.05 -7.64
C ALA A 111 -9.09 8.28 -9.11
N LEU A 112 -9.08 7.22 -9.93
CA LEU A 112 -8.78 7.31 -11.36
C LEU A 112 -9.85 8.14 -12.09
N VAL A 113 -11.13 7.83 -11.84
CA VAL A 113 -12.25 8.54 -12.47
C VAL A 113 -12.31 10.00 -12.02
N GLU A 114 -12.10 10.28 -10.74
CA GLU A 114 -12.10 11.64 -10.22
C GLU A 114 -10.97 12.48 -10.84
N LYS A 115 -9.76 11.94 -10.90
CA LYS A 115 -8.59 12.67 -11.39
C LYS A 115 -8.60 12.85 -12.91
N TYR A 116 -8.91 11.82 -13.68
CA TYR A 116 -8.74 11.82 -15.14
C TYR A 116 -10.04 11.97 -15.93
N ALA A 117 -11.19 11.73 -15.30
CA ALA A 117 -12.50 11.84 -15.93
C ALA A 117 -13.27 13.11 -15.50
N SER A 118 -12.64 14.02 -14.74
CA SER A 118 -13.17 15.35 -14.41
C SER A 118 -12.78 16.41 -15.46
N LYS A 119 -13.52 17.53 -15.50
CA LYS A 119 -13.35 18.59 -16.50
C LYS A 119 -11.99 19.31 -16.43
N GLU A 120 -11.29 19.26 -15.29
CA GLU A 120 -10.01 19.96 -15.08
C GLU A 120 -8.84 19.27 -15.80
N ALA A 121 -8.88 17.94 -15.92
CA ALA A 121 -7.90 17.18 -16.72
C ALA A 121 -7.92 17.58 -18.20
N ALA A 122 -9.07 18.05 -18.73
CA ALA A 122 -9.18 18.55 -20.10
C ALA A 122 -8.51 19.92 -20.33
N SER A 123 -8.07 20.59 -19.26
CA SER A 123 -7.36 21.88 -19.34
C SER A 123 -5.87 21.78 -19.02
N ALA A 124 -5.42 20.65 -18.44
CA ALA A 124 -4.01 20.40 -18.12
C ALA A 124 -3.19 19.89 -19.31
N GLU A 125 -3.84 19.47 -20.41
CA GLU A 125 -3.17 19.25 -21.70
C GLU A 125 -2.96 20.56 -22.47
N VAL A 126 -2.13 21.46 -21.95
CA VAL A 126 -1.44 22.44 -22.81
C VAL A 126 0.01 22.59 -22.36
N SER A 127 0.83 21.62 -22.76
CA SER A 127 2.23 21.88 -23.07
C SER A 127 2.63 21.20 -24.37
N MET A 128 2.07 21.67 -25.48
CA MET A 128 2.71 21.52 -26.79
C MET A 128 2.63 22.83 -27.57
N PRO A 129 3.75 23.30 -28.18
CA PRO A 129 3.80 24.56 -28.89
C PRO A 129 3.26 24.37 -30.31
N PHE A 130 2.03 24.83 -30.57
CA PHE A 130 1.64 25.13 -31.95
C PHE A 130 0.69 26.31 -32.03
N ARG A 131 1.06 27.26 -32.89
CA ARG A 131 0.42 28.56 -33.10
C ARG A 131 -0.61 28.40 -34.22
N ALA A 132 -1.88 28.67 -33.96
CA ALA A 132 -2.85 28.97 -35.01
C ALA A 132 -3.91 29.96 -34.51
N SER A 133 -4.29 30.84 -35.42
CA SER A 133 -4.89 32.15 -35.22
C SER A 133 -6.41 32.12 -35.05
N GLY A 134 -6.93 33.07 -34.27
CA GLY A 134 -8.19 33.79 -34.55
C GLY A 134 -9.53 33.06 -34.38
N GLY A 135 -10.28 33.40 -33.33
CA GLY A 135 -11.73 33.15 -33.26
C GLY A 135 -12.33 33.45 -31.88
N LYS A 136 -13.33 34.35 -31.82
CA LYS A 136 -14.01 34.79 -30.59
C LYS A 136 -14.72 33.62 -29.88
N LYS A 137 -14.46 33.44 -28.58
CA LYS A 137 -15.14 32.46 -27.73
C LYS A 137 -16.51 33.00 -27.28
N GLN A 138 -17.57 32.29 -27.63
CA GLN A 138 -18.88 32.43 -27.00
C GLN A 138 -19.12 31.17 -26.17
N ALA A 139 -19.26 31.32 -24.86
CA ALA A 139 -19.49 30.20 -23.94
C ALA A 139 -20.96 29.78 -24.03
N ILE A 140 -21.22 28.61 -24.64
CA ILE A 140 -22.53 27.98 -24.60
C ILE A 140 -22.50 26.99 -23.43
N ASN A 141 -23.29 27.25 -22.41
CA ASN A 141 -23.50 26.33 -21.30
C ASN A 141 -24.50 25.27 -21.77
N VAL A 142 -24.03 24.06 -22.10
CA VAL A 142 -24.92 22.95 -22.45
C VAL A 142 -24.88 21.90 -21.35
N GLU A 143 -25.98 21.79 -20.63
CA GLU A 143 -26.28 20.64 -19.77
C GLU A 143 -26.70 19.45 -20.64
N PHE A 144 -25.73 18.59 -20.96
CA PHE A 144 -26.00 17.31 -21.60
C PHE A 144 -26.22 16.19 -20.57
N VAL A 145 -27.24 15.38 -20.83
CA VAL A 145 -27.88 14.36 -19.98
C VAL A 145 -27.01 13.09 -19.85
N GLY A 146 -26.86 12.61 -18.62
CA GLY A 146 -26.57 11.22 -18.21
C GLY A 146 -25.49 10.44 -18.95
N ASN A 147 -25.84 9.86 -20.09
CA ASN A 147 -25.10 8.72 -20.65
C ASN A 147 -23.88 9.11 -21.51
N GLU A 148 -23.89 10.26 -22.19
CA GLU A 148 -22.75 10.64 -23.04
C GLU A 148 -21.52 11.07 -22.23
N LYS A 149 -21.73 11.66 -21.05
CA LYS A 149 -20.62 12.04 -20.15
C LYS A 149 -19.93 10.82 -19.59
N GLU A 150 -20.68 9.78 -19.22
CA GLU A 150 -20.12 8.52 -18.74
C GLU A 150 -19.36 7.78 -19.84
N VAL A 151 -19.90 7.71 -21.05
CA VAL A 151 -19.20 7.13 -22.21
C VAL A 151 -17.90 7.89 -22.53
N LYS A 152 -17.91 9.23 -22.50
CA LYS A 152 -16.69 10.05 -22.69
C LYS A 152 -15.70 9.93 -21.53
N ARG A 153 -16.19 9.73 -20.29
CA ARG A 153 -15.37 9.48 -19.11
C ARG A 153 -14.65 8.13 -19.21
N MET A 154 -15.39 7.08 -19.58
CA MET A 154 -14.88 5.71 -19.77
C MET A 154 -13.88 5.63 -20.93
N ALA A 155 -14.15 6.32 -22.05
CA ALA A 155 -13.25 6.34 -23.21
C ALA A 155 -11.89 6.99 -22.92
N LYS A 156 -11.80 7.86 -21.90
CA LYS A 156 -10.54 8.52 -21.53
C LYS A 156 -9.67 7.67 -20.62
N THR A 157 -10.25 6.89 -19.71
CA THR A 157 -9.46 6.08 -18.77
C THR A 157 -8.79 4.90 -19.46
N ASP A 158 -9.40 4.35 -20.51
CA ASP A 158 -8.84 3.20 -21.25
C ASP A 158 -7.65 3.54 -22.13
N GLN A 159 -7.37 4.83 -22.36
CA GLN A 159 -6.21 5.31 -23.14
C GLN A 159 -5.03 5.78 -22.26
N LEU A 160 -5.19 5.75 -20.94
CA LEU A 160 -4.14 6.22 -20.03
C LEU A 160 -3.02 5.18 -19.95
N GLU A 161 -1.84 5.53 -20.46
CA GLU A 161 -0.65 4.66 -20.34
C GLU A 161 0.15 4.94 -19.07
N VAL A 162 0.23 6.21 -18.67
CA VAL A 162 0.99 6.68 -17.49
C VAL A 162 0.04 7.39 -16.54
N VAL A 163 -0.09 6.85 -15.32
CA VAL A 163 -1.05 7.31 -14.32
C VAL A 163 -0.34 7.59 -13.00
N THR A 164 -0.58 8.76 -12.44
CA THR A 164 -0.10 9.15 -11.10
C THR A 164 -1.31 9.41 -10.21
N LEU A 165 -1.42 8.72 -9.07
CA LEU A 165 -2.50 8.87 -8.09
C LEU A 165 -1.92 9.07 -6.68
N LEU A 166 -0.96 9.99 -6.55
CA LEU A 166 -0.27 10.32 -5.30
C LEU A 166 -1.23 10.83 -4.20
N GLY A 167 -1.19 10.22 -3.02
CA GLY A 167 -1.79 10.81 -1.81
C GLY A 167 -3.32 10.89 -1.79
N LEU A 168 -4.00 10.10 -2.61
CA LEU A 168 -5.47 10.19 -2.79
C LEU A 168 -6.28 9.34 -1.80
N ARG A 169 -5.63 8.72 -0.81
CA ARG A 169 -6.25 7.82 0.18
C ARG A 169 -6.79 6.52 -0.41
N ILE A 170 -6.14 6.03 -1.47
CA ILE A 170 -6.50 4.75 -2.09
C ILE A 170 -6.22 3.62 -1.11
N ALA A 171 -7.23 2.83 -0.78
CA ALA A 171 -7.11 1.68 0.13
C ALA A 171 -7.63 0.36 -0.47
N THR A 172 -8.38 0.42 -1.57
CA THR A 172 -8.97 -0.75 -2.25
C THR A 172 -8.89 -0.61 -3.76
N ALA A 173 -9.11 -1.71 -4.49
CA ALA A 173 -9.09 -1.70 -5.95
C ALA A 173 -10.32 -1.02 -6.56
N GLU A 174 -11.50 -1.58 -6.34
CA GLU A 174 -12.71 -1.17 -7.05
C GLU A 174 -13.98 -1.43 -6.20
N GLN A 175 -15.08 -0.80 -6.61
CA GLN A 175 -16.41 -1.04 -6.04
C GLN A 175 -17.24 -2.00 -6.90
N GLU A 176 -16.99 -1.99 -8.22
CA GLU A 176 -17.60 -2.88 -9.19
C GLU A 176 -16.52 -3.85 -9.69
N GLU A 177 -16.70 -5.15 -9.42
CA GLU A 177 -15.73 -6.18 -9.80
C GLU A 177 -15.48 -6.20 -11.31
N GLY A 178 -14.21 -6.21 -11.71
CA GLY A 178 -13.77 -6.23 -13.10
C GLY A 178 -13.82 -4.86 -13.79
N TRP A 179 -14.13 -3.78 -13.06
CA TRP A 179 -14.15 -2.44 -13.62
C TRP A 179 -12.77 -2.03 -14.12
N ILE A 180 -11.70 -2.29 -13.36
CA ILE A 180 -10.32 -1.94 -13.74
C ILE A 180 -9.96 -2.67 -15.03
N LYS A 181 -10.21 -3.99 -15.07
CA LYS A 181 -9.95 -4.84 -16.23
C LYS A 181 -10.66 -4.38 -17.51
N LYS A 182 -11.78 -3.68 -17.38
CA LYS A 182 -12.57 -3.19 -18.52
C LYS A 182 -12.18 -1.78 -18.97
N ASN A 183 -11.68 -0.93 -18.07
CA ASN A 183 -11.59 0.52 -18.31
C ASN A 183 -10.17 1.12 -18.14
N ALA A 184 -9.18 0.32 -17.77
CA ALA A 184 -7.82 0.78 -17.46
C ALA A 184 -6.75 -0.11 -18.11
N THR A 185 -7.05 -0.70 -19.27
CA THR A 185 -6.21 -1.78 -19.84
C THR A 185 -4.88 -1.30 -20.40
N ALA A 186 -4.78 -0.02 -20.80
CA ALA A 186 -3.57 0.58 -21.36
C ALA A 186 -2.53 1.01 -20.32
N ILE A 187 -2.86 1.02 -19.02
CA ILE A 187 -1.93 1.51 -17.98
C ILE A 187 -0.70 0.63 -17.95
N SER A 188 0.43 1.20 -18.33
CA SER A 188 1.75 0.58 -18.34
C SER A 188 2.68 1.13 -17.25
N SER A 189 2.43 2.36 -16.80
CA SER A 189 3.12 2.99 -15.67
C SER A 189 2.12 3.55 -14.68
N LEU A 190 2.23 3.09 -13.42
CA LEU A 190 1.31 3.46 -12.36
C LEU A 190 2.05 3.87 -11.09
N GLU A 191 1.78 5.09 -10.62
CA GLU A 191 2.30 5.60 -9.35
C GLU A 191 1.16 5.71 -8.34
N LEU A 192 1.21 4.88 -7.29
CA LEU A 192 0.27 4.85 -6.17
C LEU A 192 0.91 5.33 -4.87
N ASP A 193 1.90 6.21 -5.00
CA ASP A 193 2.68 6.73 -3.88
C ASP A 193 1.78 7.40 -2.82
N ASP A 194 2.22 7.33 -1.57
CA ASP A 194 1.61 7.99 -0.42
C ASP A 194 0.11 7.71 -0.20
N ASN A 195 -0.37 6.52 -0.57
CA ASN A 195 -1.75 6.10 -0.34
C ASN A 195 -1.94 5.31 0.97
N LEU A 196 -3.08 4.62 1.08
CA LEU A 196 -3.51 3.81 2.23
C LEU A 196 -3.57 2.32 1.89
N LEU A 197 -2.77 1.86 0.92
CA LEU A 197 -2.63 0.43 0.64
C LEU A 197 -1.96 -0.24 1.84
N LYS A 198 -2.66 -1.21 2.44
CA LYS A 198 -2.24 -1.85 3.69
C LYS A 198 -1.38 -3.09 3.50
N ASP A 199 -1.50 -3.78 2.37
CA ASP A 199 -0.81 -5.05 2.11
C ASP A 199 -0.69 -5.35 0.60
N TRP A 200 0.00 -6.44 0.29
CA TRP A 200 0.19 -6.92 -1.08
C TRP A 200 -1.07 -7.49 -1.72
N GLN A 201 -2.08 -7.87 -0.93
CA GLN A 201 -3.34 -8.33 -1.49
C GLN A 201 -4.06 -7.17 -2.16
N ALA A 202 -4.19 -6.03 -1.48
CA ALA A 202 -4.78 -4.82 -2.05
C ALA A 202 -4.04 -4.32 -3.30
N VAL A 203 -2.70 -4.43 -3.31
CA VAL A 203 -1.87 -4.12 -4.50
C VAL A 203 -2.17 -5.10 -5.63
N SER A 204 -2.26 -6.40 -5.34
CA SER A 204 -2.54 -7.44 -6.34
C SER A 204 -3.94 -7.31 -6.95
N ASP A 205 -4.93 -6.88 -6.17
CA ASP A 205 -6.31 -6.69 -6.63
C ASP A 205 -6.41 -5.59 -7.71
N ILE A 206 -5.48 -4.62 -7.69
CA ILE A 206 -5.32 -3.61 -8.75
C ILE A 206 -4.47 -4.17 -9.89
N ALA A 207 -3.25 -4.60 -9.59
CA ALA A 207 -2.24 -4.93 -10.60
C ALA A 207 -2.62 -6.12 -11.49
N ALA A 208 -3.29 -7.15 -10.94
CA ALA A 208 -3.72 -8.33 -11.71
C ALA A 208 -4.72 -7.99 -12.82
N GLN A 209 -5.34 -6.81 -12.77
CA GLN A 209 -6.30 -6.33 -13.75
C GLN A 209 -5.69 -5.41 -14.82
N LEU A 210 -4.39 -5.09 -14.71
CA LEU A 210 -3.67 -4.18 -15.60
C LEU A 210 -2.69 -4.96 -16.49
N PRO A 211 -3.12 -5.48 -17.65
CA PRO A 211 -2.32 -6.39 -18.46
C PRO A 211 -1.05 -5.76 -19.06
N ALA A 212 -1.02 -4.43 -19.20
CA ALA A 212 0.12 -3.70 -19.74
C ALA A 212 1.11 -3.21 -18.67
N LEU A 213 0.84 -3.44 -17.37
CA LEU A 213 1.60 -2.85 -16.27
C LEU A 213 3.06 -3.31 -16.27
N ALA A 214 3.96 -2.36 -16.50
CA ALA A 214 5.40 -2.56 -16.56
C ALA A 214 6.16 -1.78 -15.47
N VAL A 215 5.62 -0.65 -15.02
CA VAL A 215 6.21 0.21 -13.98
C VAL A 215 5.19 0.45 -12.87
N LEU A 216 5.57 0.14 -11.63
CA LEU A 216 4.72 0.35 -10.45
C LEU A 216 5.52 1.05 -9.36
N SER A 217 5.00 2.18 -8.88
CA SER A 217 5.51 2.86 -7.69
C SER A 217 4.49 2.81 -6.56
N LEU A 218 4.97 2.45 -5.37
CA LEU A 218 4.19 2.31 -4.14
C LEU A 218 4.84 3.10 -2.99
N SER A 219 5.71 4.06 -3.30
CA SER A 219 6.54 4.76 -2.32
C SER A 219 5.69 5.40 -1.22
N GLY A 220 6.15 5.36 0.03
CA GLY A 220 5.42 5.96 1.16
C GLY A 220 4.14 5.22 1.59
N ASN A 221 3.79 4.08 0.98
CA ASN A 221 2.77 3.18 1.53
C ASN A 221 3.38 2.25 2.58
N ARG A 222 2.75 2.13 3.75
CA ARG A 222 3.20 1.23 4.81
C ARG A 222 2.59 -0.16 4.62
N LEU A 223 3.21 -0.96 3.76
CA LEU A 223 2.75 -2.30 3.42
C LEU A 223 3.06 -3.28 4.56
N HIS A 224 2.05 -4.04 4.97
CA HIS A 224 2.25 -5.14 5.91
C HIS A 224 3.18 -6.21 5.31
N PRO A 225 4.20 -6.64 6.06
CA PRO A 225 5.07 -7.74 5.67
C PRO A 225 4.33 -9.01 5.27
N LEU A 226 4.82 -9.67 4.21
CA LEU A 226 4.56 -11.08 4.04
C LEU A 226 5.38 -11.87 5.06
N THR A 227 4.71 -12.74 5.82
CA THR A 227 5.34 -13.65 6.78
C THR A 227 5.40 -15.08 6.27
N VAL A 228 4.71 -15.36 5.17
CA VAL A 228 4.59 -16.66 4.51
C VAL A 228 4.62 -16.45 2.99
N ALA A 229 4.67 -17.57 2.25
CA ALA A 229 4.61 -17.54 0.79
C ALA A 229 3.34 -16.79 0.30
N PRO A 230 3.44 -16.02 -0.80
CA PRO A 230 2.33 -15.26 -1.34
C PRO A 230 1.18 -16.17 -1.78
N SER A 231 -0.04 -15.64 -1.70
CA SER A 231 -1.23 -16.30 -2.25
C SER A 231 -1.12 -16.46 -3.78
N PRO A 232 -1.92 -17.35 -4.40
CA PRO A 232 -1.95 -17.47 -5.87
C PRO A 232 -2.32 -16.16 -6.58
N SER A 233 -3.20 -15.34 -5.98
CA SER A 233 -3.57 -14.02 -6.50
C SER A 233 -2.35 -13.10 -6.55
N ILE A 234 -1.61 -12.98 -5.45
CA ILE A 234 -0.37 -12.16 -5.40
C ILE A 234 0.69 -12.71 -6.36
N SER A 235 0.86 -14.03 -6.40
CA SER A 235 1.90 -14.69 -7.19
C SER A 235 1.74 -14.49 -8.71
N SER A 236 0.52 -14.24 -9.18
CA SER A 236 0.22 -14.07 -10.60
C SER A 236 -0.07 -12.62 -11.00
N ALA A 237 0.03 -11.67 -10.06
CA ALA A 237 -0.39 -10.28 -10.28
C ALA A 237 0.58 -9.41 -11.08
N PHE A 238 1.87 -9.80 -11.18
CA PHE A 238 2.91 -8.94 -11.80
C PHE A 238 3.69 -9.63 -12.94
N PRO A 239 3.01 -10.26 -13.92
CA PRO A 239 3.67 -11.13 -14.90
C PRO A 239 4.66 -10.40 -15.83
N ALA A 240 4.44 -9.11 -16.07
CA ALA A 240 5.23 -8.29 -16.99
C ALA A 240 5.90 -7.08 -16.31
N LEU A 241 5.87 -7.01 -14.97
CA LEU A 241 6.40 -5.86 -14.24
C LEU A 241 7.93 -5.83 -14.35
N LYS A 242 8.46 -4.70 -14.85
CA LYS A 242 9.88 -4.47 -15.08
C LYS A 242 10.50 -3.54 -14.06
N GLN A 243 9.74 -2.59 -13.54
CA GLN A 243 10.22 -1.65 -12.54
C GLN A 243 9.26 -1.61 -11.35
N LEU A 244 9.84 -1.71 -10.16
CA LEU A 244 9.13 -1.65 -8.89
C LEU A 244 9.82 -0.68 -7.95
N VAL A 245 9.08 0.33 -7.50
CA VAL A 245 9.58 1.36 -6.57
C VAL A 245 8.87 1.21 -5.23
N LEU A 246 9.64 0.91 -4.19
CA LEU A 246 9.18 0.60 -2.83
C LEU A 246 9.86 1.52 -1.79
N ASN A 247 10.15 2.76 -2.15
CA ASN A 247 10.88 3.67 -1.28
C ASN A 247 10.03 4.04 -0.05
N ALA A 248 10.63 4.08 1.13
CA ALA A 248 9.96 4.45 2.38
C ALA A 248 8.65 3.66 2.64
N THR A 249 8.63 2.38 2.31
CA THR A 249 7.49 1.47 2.54
C THR A 249 7.62 0.63 3.81
N GLY A 250 8.84 0.49 4.33
CA GLY A 250 9.19 -0.41 5.43
C GLY A 250 9.32 -1.87 5.00
N VAL A 251 9.27 -2.14 3.68
CA VAL A 251 9.53 -3.49 3.14
C VAL A 251 11.01 -3.83 3.32
N THR A 252 11.28 -4.94 3.99
CA THR A 252 12.63 -5.48 4.17
C THR A 252 13.01 -6.36 2.98
N PHE A 253 14.30 -6.67 2.85
CA PHE A 253 14.78 -7.58 1.82
C PHE A 253 14.19 -8.99 1.94
N ALA A 254 14.02 -9.50 3.17
CA ALA A 254 13.35 -10.78 3.43
C ALA A 254 11.90 -10.80 2.92
N HIS A 255 11.15 -9.70 3.09
CA HIS A 255 9.78 -9.63 2.58
C HIS A 255 9.74 -9.62 1.05
N LEU A 256 10.70 -8.93 0.42
CA LEU A 256 10.83 -8.94 -1.04
C LEU A 256 11.16 -10.34 -1.58
N GLU A 257 12.02 -11.10 -0.91
CA GLU A 257 12.40 -12.45 -1.37
C GLU A 257 11.18 -13.38 -1.47
N LEU A 258 10.17 -13.21 -0.61
CA LEU A 258 8.91 -13.94 -0.69
C LEU A 258 8.11 -13.62 -1.97
N LEU A 259 8.28 -12.42 -2.53
CA LEU A 259 7.61 -11.98 -3.77
C LEU A 259 8.37 -12.35 -5.04
N LYS A 260 9.57 -12.93 -4.93
CA LYS A 260 10.42 -13.20 -6.09
C LYS A 260 9.73 -13.99 -7.18
N GLY A 261 8.94 -15.01 -6.81
CA GLY A 261 8.16 -15.81 -7.75
C GLY A 261 7.10 -15.03 -8.52
N ALA A 262 6.63 -13.91 -7.97
CA ALA A 262 5.65 -13.03 -8.60
C ALA A 262 6.26 -12.00 -9.55
N LEU A 263 7.60 -11.83 -9.53
CA LEU A 263 8.32 -10.76 -10.22
C LEU A 263 9.35 -11.30 -11.24
N PRO A 264 8.94 -12.17 -12.19
CA PRO A 264 9.87 -12.89 -13.07
C PRO A 264 10.63 -11.97 -14.06
N MET A 265 10.04 -10.82 -14.39
CA MET A 265 10.56 -9.88 -15.39
C MET A 265 11.18 -8.62 -14.78
N LEU A 266 11.37 -8.57 -13.46
CA LEU A 266 11.84 -7.36 -12.78
C LEU A 266 13.28 -7.02 -13.17
N GLU A 267 13.47 -5.83 -13.74
CA GLU A 267 14.75 -5.29 -14.21
C GLU A 267 15.28 -4.19 -13.29
N ASP A 268 14.40 -3.44 -12.63
CA ASP A 268 14.76 -2.26 -11.85
C ASP A 268 13.99 -2.21 -10.53
N LEU A 269 14.71 -2.16 -9.42
CA LEU A 269 14.14 -2.22 -8.08
C LEU A 269 14.69 -1.08 -7.23
N HIS A 270 13.77 -0.32 -6.63
CA HIS A 270 14.12 0.75 -5.71
C HIS A 270 13.54 0.45 -4.33
N MET A 271 14.39 0.46 -3.32
CA MET A 271 14.06 0.19 -1.92
C MET A 271 14.73 1.21 -1.00
N ALA A 272 14.81 2.47 -1.43
CA ALA A 272 15.45 3.53 -0.67
C ALA A 272 14.66 3.87 0.61
N SER A 273 15.35 4.36 1.65
CA SER A 273 14.69 4.84 2.88
C SER A 273 13.80 3.80 3.60
N ASN A 274 14.14 2.51 3.51
CA ASN A 274 13.38 1.43 4.16
C ASN A 274 13.96 0.97 5.50
N ASN A 275 14.99 1.66 6.01
CA ASN A 275 15.74 1.28 7.22
C ASN A 275 16.29 -0.14 7.16
N ILE A 276 16.67 -0.62 5.97
CA ILE A 276 17.24 -1.96 5.79
C ILE A 276 18.62 -2.01 6.46
N THR A 277 18.80 -2.92 7.40
CA THR A 277 20.06 -3.11 8.14
C THR A 277 20.89 -4.30 7.66
N SER A 278 20.25 -5.31 7.07
CA SER A 278 20.91 -6.45 6.40
C SER A 278 20.10 -6.91 5.18
N LEU A 279 20.75 -7.63 4.28
CA LEU A 279 20.15 -8.24 3.08
C LEU A 279 19.83 -9.72 3.30
N ASP A 280 19.51 -10.09 4.55
CA ASP A 280 19.09 -11.45 4.86
C ASP A 280 17.71 -11.74 4.25
N THR A 281 17.59 -12.93 3.67
CA THR A 281 16.36 -13.40 3.03
C THR A 281 15.41 -14.08 4.01
N SER A 282 15.91 -14.46 5.20
CA SER A 282 15.10 -15.02 6.28
C SER A 282 15.73 -14.70 7.64
N PRO A 283 14.94 -14.31 8.65
CA PRO A 283 15.41 -14.18 10.03
C PRO A 283 15.97 -15.47 10.62
N SER A 284 15.52 -16.64 10.12
CA SER A 284 15.96 -17.95 10.61
C SER A 284 17.20 -18.50 9.91
N ALA A 285 17.66 -17.85 8.84
CA ALA A 285 18.84 -18.25 8.09
C ALA A 285 19.68 -17.03 7.65
N PRO A 286 20.32 -16.31 8.59
CA PRO A 286 21.20 -15.20 8.27
C PRO A 286 22.35 -15.64 7.37
N GLY A 287 22.72 -14.81 6.39
CA GLY A 287 23.81 -15.10 5.45
C GLY A 287 23.46 -16.09 4.33
N ALA A 288 22.22 -16.56 4.23
CA ALA A 288 21.81 -17.47 3.16
C ALA A 288 22.03 -16.83 1.76
N PRO A 289 22.51 -17.55 0.74
CA PRO A 289 22.74 -16.97 -0.57
C PRO A 289 21.49 -16.31 -1.14
N ILE A 290 21.64 -15.08 -1.63
CA ILE A 290 20.59 -14.43 -2.43
C ILE A 290 20.75 -15.00 -3.85
N SER A 291 19.65 -15.40 -4.48
CA SER A 291 19.68 -15.99 -5.82
C SER A 291 18.38 -15.72 -6.55
N GLY A 292 18.24 -16.15 -7.81
CA GLY A 292 16.95 -16.22 -8.49
C GLY A 292 16.33 -14.88 -8.92
N TRP A 293 17.15 -13.84 -9.10
CA TRP A 293 16.76 -12.56 -9.70
C TRP A 293 17.51 -12.36 -11.04
N PRO A 294 17.25 -13.20 -12.06
CA PRO A 294 18.09 -13.27 -13.26
C PRO A 294 17.99 -12.03 -14.16
N SER A 295 16.87 -11.30 -14.07
CA SER A 295 16.56 -10.15 -14.92
C SER A 295 17.00 -8.81 -14.31
N LEU A 296 17.36 -8.78 -13.02
CA LEU A 296 17.60 -7.52 -12.31
C LEU A 296 18.89 -6.86 -12.78
N ARG A 297 18.78 -5.59 -13.19
CA ARG A 297 19.86 -4.75 -13.73
C ARG A 297 20.11 -3.52 -12.86
N GLY A 298 19.06 -2.98 -12.26
CA GLY A 298 19.11 -1.82 -11.36
C GLY A 298 18.67 -2.21 -9.96
N LEU A 299 19.49 -1.85 -8.97
CA LEU A 299 19.14 -1.96 -7.55
C LEU A 299 19.51 -0.67 -6.83
N ASP A 300 18.50 -0.01 -6.26
CA ASP A 300 18.66 1.17 -5.43
C ASP A 300 18.34 0.84 -3.97
N LEU A 301 19.37 0.88 -3.13
CA LEU A 301 19.32 0.66 -1.69
C LEU A 301 19.76 1.92 -0.93
N SER A 302 19.62 3.10 -1.54
CA SER A 302 20.02 4.36 -0.91
C SER A 302 19.27 4.68 0.38
N ASP A 303 19.88 5.49 1.24
CA ASP A 303 19.30 6.00 2.49
C ASP A 303 18.76 4.89 3.41
N ASN A 304 19.46 3.75 3.44
CA ASN A 304 19.20 2.65 4.36
C ASN A 304 20.24 2.63 5.50
N ALA A 305 20.29 1.55 6.27
CA ALA A 305 21.15 1.41 7.44
C ALA A 305 22.17 0.27 7.29
N LEU A 306 22.49 -0.13 6.05
CA LEU A 306 23.50 -1.17 5.77
C LEU A 306 24.86 -0.69 6.25
N SER A 307 25.57 -1.53 7.01
CA SER A 307 26.83 -1.15 7.67
C SER A 307 28.02 -2.05 7.30
N THR A 308 27.73 -3.25 6.82
CA THR A 308 28.69 -4.31 6.48
C THR A 308 28.76 -4.51 4.98
N TRP A 309 29.98 -4.62 4.44
CA TRP A 309 30.17 -5.05 3.06
C TRP A 309 30.16 -6.57 2.96
N GLU A 310 30.98 -7.22 3.80
CA GLU A 310 31.04 -8.67 3.94
C GLU A 310 29.73 -9.20 4.55
N GLY A 311 29.14 -10.20 3.91
CA GLY A 311 27.88 -10.81 4.36
C GLY A 311 26.61 -10.09 3.90
N ASP A 312 26.70 -8.93 3.24
CA ASP A 312 25.56 -8.22 2.64
C ASP A 312 25.83 -7.87 1.17
N ILE A 313 26.77 -6.95 0.93
CA ILE A 313 27.00 -6.36 -0.40
C ILE A 313 27.78 -7.31 -1.31
N ASP A 314 28.74 -8.06 -0.76
CA ASP A 314 29.51 -9.08 -1.48
C ASP A 314 28.63 -10.20 -2.07
N ARG A 315 27.54 -10.54 -1.38
CA ARG A 315 26.52 -11.52 -1.85
C ARG A 315 25.76 -11.02 -3.08
N LEU A 316 25.66 -9.71 -3.30
CA LEU A 316 24.93 -9.16 -4.44
C LEU A 316 25.55 -9.61 -5.78
N GLY A 317 26.87 -9.76 -5.84
CA GLY A 317 27.57 -10.13 -7.07
C GLY A 317 27.21 -11.52 -7.58
N SER A 318 27.04 -12.50 -6.68
CA SER A 318 26.58 -13.85 -7.04
C SER A 318 25.06 -13.93 -7.21
N ALA A 319 24.33 -13.07 -6.52
CA ALA A 319 22.87 -13.03 -6.54
C ALA A 319 22.26 -12.41 -7.80
N PHE A 320 22.93 -11.39 -8.33
CA PHE A 320 22.46 -10.57 -9.44
C PHE A 320 23.49 -10.57 -10.57
N PRO A 321 23.60 -11.66 -11.34
CA PRO A 321 24.63 -11.78 -12.38
C PRO A 321 24.49 -10.75 -13.50
N GLY A 322 23.30 -10.16 -13.67
CA GLY A 322 22.99 -9.13 -14.66
C GLY A 322 23.02 -7.70 -14.14
N LEU A 323 23.43 -7.45 -12.88
CA LEU A 323 23.38 -6.13 -12.27
C LEU A 323 24.33 -5.15 -12.97
N GLN A 324 23.79 -4.01 -13.40
CA GLN A 324 24.52 -2.96 -14.11
C GLN A 324 24.60 -1.66 -13.31
N ARG A 325 23.63 -1.43 -12.42
CA ARG A 325 23.55 -0.24 -11.57
C ARG A 325 23.22 -0.66 -10.15
N LEU A 326 24.06 -0.24 -9.23
CA LEU A 326 23.87 -0.39 -7.78
C LEU A 326 24.03 0.97 -7.12
N VAL A 327 23.02 1.40 -6.36
CA VAL A 327 23.04 2.68 -5.62
C VAL A 327 23.01 2.38 -4.12
N LEU A 328 24.05 2.84 -3.41
CA LEU A 328 24.24 2.60 -1.97
C LEU A 328 24.42 3.90 -1.16
N ASN A 329 24.13 5.06 -1.77
CA ASN A 329 24.28 6.36 -1.12
C ASN A 329 23.51 6.43 0.21
N GLY A 330 24.01 7.17 1.21
CA GLY A 330 23.28 7.36 2.48
C GLY A 330 23.22 6.14 3.41
N ASN A 331 24.00 5.08 3.13
CA ASN A 331 24.18 3.96 4.06
C ASN A 331 25.31 4.20 5.07
N LYS A 332 25.53 3.25 5.98
CA LYS A 332 26.53 3.29 7.07
C LYS A 332 27.78 2.45 6.77
N LEU A 333 28.08 2.23 5.49
CA LEU A 333 29.22 1.44 5.05
C LEU A 333 30.53 2.14 5.45
N SER A 334 31.34 1.46 6.26
CA SER A 334 32.60 2.01 6.79
C SER A 334 33.84 1.54 6.02
N SER A 335 33.73 0.44 5.27
CA SER A 335 34.81 -0.13 4.46
C SER A 335 34.26 -0.77 3.19
N LEU A 336 35.02 -0.67 2.09
CA LEU A 336 34.78 -1.41 0.86
C LEU A 336 35.72 -2.61 0.85
N ALA A 337 35.19 -3.83 0.69
CA ALA A 337 35.99 -5.03 0.53
C ALA A 337 35.83 -5.56 -0.90
N PHE A 338 36.90 -5.49 -1.70
CA PHE A 338 36.91 -6.15 -3.01
C PHE A 338 37.43 -7.56 -2.79
N GLY A 339 36.57 -8.58 -2.97
CA GLY A 339 37.02 -9.97 -3.02
C GLY A 339 38.04 -10.12 -4.14
N GLY A 340 39.23 -10.63 -3.79
CA GLY A 340 40.30 -10.95 -4.75
C GLY A 340 40.00 -12.17 -5.59
#